data_AF-A0A7S2YPX5-F1
#
_entry.id   AF-A0A7S2YPX5-F1
#
_cell.length_a   1.000
_cell.length_b   1.000
_cell.length_c   1.000
_cell.angle_alpha   90.00
_cell.angle_beta   90.00
_cell.angle_gamma   90.00
#
_symmetry.space_group_name_H-M   'P 1'
#
loop_
_entity.id
_entity.type
_entity.pdbx_description
1 polymer ?
#
loop_
_entity_poly.entity_id
_entity_poly.type
_entity_poly.pdbx_seq_one_letter_code
_entity_poly.pdbx_strand_id
1 'polypeptide(L)'
;DLPSPVDDLDRKNAQKGYIVGPPYIATARDMYAIATYWSQFVPRVHDEYPHLLAEMFAYSLAAAHLRLSHQTATSFMISSVSSGFQEAWPVAVDPLPQEDVCQASTMPQYQAQMPYVYHFCQRYAWGPYFFGKNRFPFDFLSCESPLLAEPPADLLTRYTSAKWPPLGPPKGEPGRDAQRHA
;
A
#
# COMPACT_ATOMS: atom_id res chain seq x y z
N ASP A 1 -29.67 -7.78 -21.09
CA ASP A 1 -28.27 -8.14 -20.78
C ASP A 1 -28.15 -9.63 -20.56
N LEU A 2 -27.11 -10.25 -21.12
CA LEU A 2 -26.76 -11.63 -20.79
C LEU A 2 -26.23 -11.67 -19.34
N PRO A 3 -26.52 -12.73 -18.58
CA PRO A 3 -26.03 -12.86 -17.20
C PRO A 3 -24.50 -12.79 -17.16
N SER A 4 -23.99 -12.05 -16.18
CA SER A 4 -22.54 -11.85 -16.04
C SER A 4 -21.94 -13.09 -15.40
N PRO A 5 -20.77 -13.59 -15.87
CA PRO A 5 -20.07 -14.67 -15.19
C PRO A 5 -19.70 -14.37 -13.72
N VAL A 6 -19.79 -13.10 -13.31
CA VAL A 6 -19.63 -12.66 -11.93
C VAL A 6 -20.71 -13.24 -11.02
N ASP A 7 -21.93 -13.45 -11.52
CA ASP A 7 -23.07 -13.93 -10.72
C ASP A 7 -22.85 -15.37 -10.21
N ASP A 8 -22.04 -16.15 -10.93
CA ASP A 8 -21.67 -17.53 -10.59
C ASP A 8 -20.34 -17.63 -9.81
N LEU A 9 -19.69 -16.50 -9.50
CA LEU A 9 -18.35 -16.50 -8.89
C LEU A 9 -18.44 -16.76 -7.38
N ASP A 10 -17.96 -17.95 -6.96
CA ASP A 10 -17.84 -18.24 -5.54
C ASP A 10 -16.72 -17.43 -4.85
N ARG A 11 -16.84 -17.29 -3.52
CA ARG A 11 -15.90 -16.53 -2.70
C ARG A 11 -14.46 -17.04 -2.80
N LYS A 12 -14.26 -18.36 -2.92
CA LYS A 12 -12.93 -18.97 -2.94
C LYS A 12 -12.19 -18.62 -4.24
N ASN A 13 -12.89 -18.68 -5.36
CA ASN A 13 -12.37 -18.30 -6.67
C ASN A 13 -12.15 -16.79 -6.77
N ALA A 14 -13.05 -15.98 -6.21
CA ALA A 14 -12.85 -14.54 -6.09
C ALA A 14 -11.55 -14.20 -5.34
N GLN A 15 -11.35 -14.79 -4.16
CA GLN A 15 -10.15 -14.59 -3.33
C GLN A 15 -8.87 -15.06 -4.01
N LYS A 16 -8.93 -16.09 -4.86
CA LYS A 16 -7.74 -16.67 -5.49
C LYS A 16 -7.17 -15.82 -6.62
N GLY A 17 -7.99 -15.02 -7.31
CA GLY A 17 -7.50 -14.34 -8.53
C GLY A 17 -8.28 -13.13 -9.02
N TYR A 18 -9.33 -12.69 -8.31
CA TYR A 18 -10.10 -11.51 -8.72
C TYR A 18 -10.10 -10.40 -7.68
N ILE A 19 -9.97 -10.71 -6.39
CA ILE A 19 -9.79 -9.71 -5.33
C ILE A 19 -8.32 -9.27 -5.33
N VAL A 20 -8.00 -8.27 -6.15
CA VAL A 20 -6.62 -7.81 -6.39
C VAL A 20 -6.53 -6.29 -6.39
N GLY A 21 -5.40 -5.77 -5.93
CA GLY A 21 -5.05 -4.36 -5.99
C GLY A 21 -3.85 -4.10 -6.92
N PRO A 22 -3.61 -2.84 -7.30
CA PRO A 22 -2.49 -2.48 -8.16
C PRO A 22 -1.14 -2.71 -7.45
N PRO A 23 -0.02 -2.81 -8.21
CA PRO A 23 0.05 -2.72 -9.67
C PRO A 23 -0.42 -3.98 -10.39
N TYR A 24 -1.00 -3.78 -11.59
CA TYR A 24 -1.49 -4.87 -12.44
C TYR A 24 -0.54 -5.13 -13.61
N ILE A 25 -0.36 -6.40 -13.96
CA ILE A 25 0.36 -6.82 -15.16
C ILE A 25 -0.59 -7.71 -15.97
N ALA A 26 -0.79 -7.36 -17.23
CA ALA A 26 -1.57 -8.14 -18.18
C ALA A 26 -1.03 -7.94 -19.60
N THR A 27 -1.44 -8.80 -20.54
CA THR A 27 -1.17 -8.55 -21.96
C THR A 27 -1.90 -7.28 -22.41
N ALA A 28 -1.39 -6.61 -23.44
CA ALA A 28 -2.03 -5.39 -23.95
C ALA A 28 -3.49 -5.62 -24.37
N ARG A 29 -3.78 -6.78 -24.98
CA ARG A 29 -5.12 -7.20 -25.39
C ARG A 29 -6.05 -7.35 -24.19
N ASP A 30 -5.60 -8.07 -23.16
CA ASP A 30 -6.42 -8.34 -21.97
C ASP A 30 -6.65 -7.06 -21.17
N MET A 31 -5.61 -6.23 -21.00
CA MET A 31 -5.72 -4.95 -20.31
C MET A 31 -6.69 -4.00 -21.04
N TYR A 32 -6.67 -3.97 -22.38
CA TYR A 32 -7.63 -3.18 -23.16
C TYR A 32 -9.07 -3.64 -22.93
N ALA A 33 -9.32 -4.95 -22.92
CA ALA A 33 -10.63 -5.50 -22.63
C ALA A 33 -11.08 -5.15 -21.20
N ILE A 34 -10.20 -5.33 -20.20
CA ILE A 34 -10.47 -4.96 -18.81
C ILE A 34 -10.80 -3.48 -18.71
N ALA A 35 -9.96 -2.59 -19.24
CA ALA A 35 -10.16 -1.14 -19.18
C ALA A 35 -11.50 -0.70 -19.81
N THR A 36 -11.92 -1.36 -20.89
CA THR A 36 -13.20 -1.08 -21.54
C THR A 36 -14.38 -1.35 -20.61
N TYR A 37 -14.43 -2.51 -19.95
CA TYR A 37 -15.50 -2.82 -18.99
C TYR A 37 -15.35 -2.06 -17.67
N TRP A 38 -14.11 -1.85 -17.23
CA TRP A 38 -13.78 -1.11 -16.04
C TRP A 38 -14.36 0.31 -16.11
N SER A 39 -14.15 1.03 -17.22
CA SER A 39 -14.71 2.37 -17.43
C SER A 39 -16.25 2.42 -17.39
N GLN A 40 -16.92 1.33 -17.75
CA GLN A 40 -18.37 1.22 -17.69
C GLN A 40 -18.88 0.85 -16.29
N PHE A 41 -18.10 0.05 -15.55
CA PHE A 41 -18.46 -0.44 -14.22
C PHE A 41 -18.20 0.59 -13.13
N VAL A 42 -17.14 1.39 -13.23
CA VAL A 42 -16.76 2.38 -12.20
C VAL A 42 -17.93 3.28 -11.78
N PRO A 43 -18.69 3.92 -12.68
CA PRO A 43 -19.80 4.78 -12.26
C PRO A 43 -20.85 4.02 -11.44
N ARG A 44 -21.25 2.83 -11.88
CA ARG A 44 -22.27 2.00 -11.21
C ARG A 44 -21.80 1.48 -9.86
N VAL A 45 -20.53 1.07 -9.77
CA VAL A 45 -19.93 0.64 -8.51
C VAL A 45 -19.81 1.82 -7.55
N HIS A 46 -19.48 3.00 -8.06
CA HIS A 46 -19.42 4.22 -7.24
C HIS A 46 -20.81 4.65 -6.74
N ASP A 47 -21.87 4.47 -7.53
CA ASP A 47 -23.25 4.73 -7.09
C ASP A 47 -23.62 3.89 -5.85
N GLU A 48 -23.15 2.63 -5.78
CA GLU A 48 -23.37 1.73 -4.63
C GLU A 48 -22.32 1.90 -3.51
N TYR A 49 -21.11 2.31 -3.85
CA TYR A 49 -19.97 2.44 -2.94
C TYR A 49 -19.20 3.74 -3.24
N PRO A 50 -19.66 4.91 -2.75
CA PRO A 50 -19.13 6.22 -3.13
C PRO A 50 -17.85 6.58 -2.36
N HIS A 51 -16.87 5.67 -2.38
CA HIS A 51 -15.59 5.82 -1.70
C HIS A 51 -14.43 5.55 -2.66
N LEU A 52 -13.23 5.93 -2.24
CA LEU A 52 -12.00 5.88 -3.04
C LEU A 52 -11.72 4.51 -3.68
N LEU A 53 -12.17 3.41 -3.07
CA LEU A 53 -11.91 2.05 -3.56
C LEU A 53 -12.93 1.54 -4.58
N ALA A 54 -13.94 2.34 -4.96
CA ALA A 54 -14.91 1.99 -6.01
C ALA A 54 -14.21 1.58 -7.32
N GLU A 55 -13.14 2.29 -7.66
CA GLU A 55 -12.32 2.00 -8.84
C GLU A 55 -11.71 0.60 -8.78
N MET A 56 -11.13 0.21 -7.64
CA MET A 56 -10.52 -1.11 -7.45
C MET A 56 -11.57 -2.22 -7.48
N PHE A 57 -12.74 -2.02 -6.89
CA PHE A 57 -13.84 -2.99 -6.98
C PHE A 57 -14.33 -3.15 -8.42
N ALA A 58 -14.47 -2.06 -9.16
CA ALA A 58 -14.85 -2.11 -10.56
C ALA A 58 -13.81 -2.82 -11.43
N TYR A 59 -12.51 -2.67 -11.14
CA TYR A 59 -11.44 -3.42 -11.80
C TYR A 59 -11.62 -4.93 -11.59
N SER A 60 -11.76 -5.35 -10.32
CA SER A 60 -11.97 -6.76 -9.96
C SER A 60 -13.19 -7.35 -10.65
N LEU A 61 -14.29 -6.59 -10.72
CA LEU A 61 -15.52 -6.99 -11.40
C LEU A 61 -15.33 -7.09 -12.92
N ALA A 62 -14.61 -6.16 -13.55
CA ALA A 62 -14.31 -6.21 -14.98
C ALA A 62 -13.45 -7.44 -15.34
N ALA A 63 -12.41 -7.71 -14.55
CA ALA A 63 -11.59 -8.90 -14.72
C ALA A 63 -12.40 -10.20 -14.54
N ALA A 64 -13.28 -10.25 -13.53
CA ALA A 64 -14.16 -11.39 -13.29
C ALA A 64 -15.18 -11.59 -14.42
N HIS A 65 -15.80 -10.52 -14.91
CA HIS A 65 -16.73 -10.54 -16.03
C HIS A 65 -16.08 -11.14 -17.30
N LEU A 66 -14.83 -10.80 -17.54
CA LEU A 66 -14.04 -11.31 -18.67
C LEU A 66 -13.40 -12.69 -18.41
N ARG A 67 -13.57 -13.26 -17.21
CA ARG A 67 -12.90 -14.49 -16.75
C ARG A 67 -11.37 -14.43 -16.83
N LEU A 68 -10.80 -13.24 -16.64
CA LEU A 68 -9.36 -13.00 -16.63
C LEU A 68 -8.83 -13.04 -15.19
N SER A 69 -8.63 -14.26 -14.68
CA SER A 69 -8.08 -14.47 -13.33
C SER A 69 -6.62 -14.04 -13.27
N HIS A 70 -6.24 -13.36 -12.19
CA HIS A 70 -4.87 -12.98 -11.90
C HIS A 70 -4.14 -14.11 -11.17
N GLN A 71 -2.81 -14.08 -11.28
CA GLN A 71 -1.93 -14.73 -10.32
C GLN A 71 -1.50 -13.68 -9.30
N THR A 72 -1.83 -13.89 -8.03
CA THR A 72 -1.52 -12.93 -6.97
C THR A 72 -0.14 -13.21 -6.39
N ALA A 73 0.72 -12.20 -6.44
CA ALA A 73 1.97 -12.19 -5.70
C ALA A 73 1.70 -11.59 -4.31
N THR A 74 2.07 -12.28 -3.24
CA THR A 74 1.84 -11.86 -1.84
C THR A 74 3.14 -11.44 -1.19
N SER A 75 3.08 -10.83 0.00
CA SER A 75 4.25 -10.40 0.78
C SER A 75 5.07 -9.25 0.18
N PHE A 76 4.52 -8.51 -0.80
CA PHE A 76 5.14 -7.28 -1.35
C PHE A 76 4.78 -6.01 -0.56
N MET A 77 4.16 -6.16 0.61
CA MET A 77 3.61 -5.06 1.39
C MET A 77 3.60 -5.39 2.88
N ILE A 78 3.79 -4.34 3.67
CA ILE A 78 3.49 -4.29 5.10
C ILE A 78 2.70 -2.98 5.30
N SER A 79 1.46 -3.07 5.75
CA SER A 79 0.57 -1.92 5.95
C SER A 79 0.10 -1.79 7.41
N SER A 80 -1.07 -2.33 7.76
CA SER A 80 -1.60 -2.36 9.11
C SER A 80 -1.20 -3.66 9.81
N VAL A 81 -0.92 -3.60 11.11
CA VAL A 81 -0.72 -4.80 11.95
C VAL A 81 -1.97 -5.68 12.03
N SER A 82 -3.13 -5.15 11.65
CA SER A 82 -4.39 -5.89 11.55
C SER A 82 -4.65 -6.47 10.15
N SER A 83 -3.77 -6.21 9.19
CA SER A 83 -3.87 -6.77 7.84
C SER A 83 -3.54 -8.26 7.89
N GLY A 84 -4.38 -9.08 7.25
CA GLY A 84 -4.23 -10.54 7.30
C GLY A 84 -3.02 -11.10 6.54
N PHE A 85 -3.02 -12.42 6.36
CA PHE A 85 -1.90 -13.24 5.87
C PHE A 85 -1.39 -12.99 4.43
N GLN A 86 -1.90 -11.99 3.70
CA GLN A 86 -1.44 -11.69 2.34
C GLN A 86 -0.24 -10.72 2.30
N GLU A 87 0.05 -10.07 3.42
CA GLU A 87 1.18 -9.17 3.63
C GLU A 87 2.40 -9.91 4.19
N ALA A 88 3.55 -9.22 4.24
CA ALA A 88 4.80 -9.81 4.67
C ALA A 88 4.94 -10.01 6.20
N TRP A 89 3.92 -9.66 7.01
CA TRP A 89 3.99 -9.77 8.48
C TRP A 89 4.48 -11.15 8.96
N PRO A 90 3.86 -12.28 8.55
CA PRO A 90 4.19 -13.58 9.14
C PRO A 90 5.54 -14.13 8.70
N VAL A 91 6.07 -13.64 7.57
CA VAL A 91 7.27 -14.19 6.93
C VAL A 91 8.50 -13.31 7.14
N ALA A 92 8.33 -12.01 7.39
CA ALA A 92 9.43 -11.07 7.46
C ALA A 92 9.49 -10.28 8.77
N VAL A 93 8.35 -10.02 9.44
CA VAL A 93 8.31 -9.14 10.62
C VAL A 93 8.09 -9.93 11.90
N ASP A 94 7.04 -10.73 11.97
CA ASP A 94 6.66 -11.49 13.18
C ASP A 94 7.76 -12.46 13.66
N PRO A 95 8.61 -13.05 12.79
CA PRO A 95 9.73 -13.89 13.23
C PRO A 95 10.92 -13.12 13.83
N LEU A 96 10.98 -11.78 13.70
CA LEU A 96 12.11 -10.99 14.19
C LEU A 96 11.97 -10.72 15.71
N PRO A 97 12.98 -11.09 16.52
CA PRO A 97 13.04 -10.68 17.91
C PRO A 97 13.07 -9.16 18.04
N GLN A 98 12.45 -8.62 19.09
CA GLN A 98 12.33 -7.17 19.28
C GLN A 98 13.70 -6.49 19.42
N GLU A 99 14.65 -7.17 20.05
CA GLU A 99 16.04 -6.76 20.21
C GLU A 99 16.80 -6.66 18.89
N ASP A 100 16.39 -7.43 17.88
CA ASP A 100 17.08 -7.56 16.60
C ASP A 100 16.49 -6.65 15.51
N VAL A 101 15.33 -6.01 15.74
CA VAL A 101 14.65 -5.16 14.74
C VAL A 101 15.58 -4.10 14.15
N CYS A 102 16.44 -3.49 14.96
CA CYS A 102 17.39 -2.46 14.50
C CYS A 102 18.66 -3.03 13.84
N GLN A 103 18.89 -4.34 13.92
CA GLN A 103 20.07 -5.03 13.37
C GLN A 103 19.71 -6.04 12.27
N ALA A 104 18.41 -6.25 11.99
CA ALA A 104 17.95 -7.25 11.04
C ALA A 104 18.55 -7.08 9.63
N SER A 105 18.85 -5.84 9.22
CA SER A 105 19.48 -5.54 7.92
C SER A 105 20.94 -5.97 7.82
N THR A 106 21.65 -6.13 8.94
CA THR A 106 23.06 -6.55 8.99
C THR A 106 23.22 -8.04 9.22
N MET A 107 22.12 -8.74 9.53
CA MET A 107 22.07 -10.15 9.85
C MET A 107 21.70 -10.99 8.61
N PRO A 108 22.61 -11.82 8.06
CA PRO A 108 22.37 -12.56 6.83
C PRO A 108 21.14 -13.48 6.87
N GLN A 109 20.81 -14.03 8.04
CA GLN A 109 19.65 -14.92 8.23
C GLN A 109 18.30 -14.21 8.02
N TYR A 110 18.25 -12.89 8.25
CA TYR A 110 17.04 -12.09 8.12
C TYR A 110 17.02 -11.30 6.82
N GLN A 111 18.18 -10.89 6.30
CA GLN A 111 18.31 -10.10 5.08
C GLN A 111 17.57 -10.71 3.88
N ALA A 112 17.63 -12.05 3.72
CA ALA A 112 16.96 -12.75 2.61
C ALA A 112 15.42 -12.74 2.71
N GLN A 113 14.86 -12.51 3.92
CA GLN A 113 13.43 -12.56 4.21
C GLN A 113 12.80 -11.16 4.28
N MET A 114 13.63 -10.11 4.38
CA MET A 114 13.15 -8.73 4.44
C MET A 114 12.47 -8.33 3.12
N PRO A 115 11.32 -7.64 3.17
CA PRO A 115 10.67 -7.17 1.97
C PRO A 115 11.51 -6.06 1.33
N TYR A 116 11.76 -6.20 0.03
CA TYR A 116 12.42 -5.18 -0.78
C TYR A 116 11.48 -4.03 -1.16
N VAL A 117 10.17 -4.22 -0.97
CA VAL A 117 9.14 -3.24 -1.30
C VAL A 117 8.29 -3.00 -0.07
N TYR A 118 8.20 -1.74 0.34
CA TYR A 118 7.32 -1.31 1.42
C TYR A 118 6.21 -0.44 0.82
N HIS A 119 4.98 -0.98 0.77
CA HIS A 119 3.82 -0.18 0.42
C HIS A 119 3.34 0.59 1.65
N PHE A 120 3.31 1.92 1.56
CA PHE A 120 2.89 2.77 2.66
C PHE A 120 1.82 3.77 2.25
N CYS A 121 0.56 3.43 2.55
CA CYS A 121 -0.56 4.35 2.39
C CYS A 121 -0.86 5.14 3.67
N GLN A 122 -0.47 4.58 4.83
CA GLN A 122 -0.71 5.16 6.15
C GLN A 122 0.44 6.07 6.59
N ARG A 123 0.16 6.88 7.60
CA ARG A 123 1.19 7.59 8.37
C ARG A 123 1.54 6.71 9.56
N TYR A 124 2.83 6.52 9.82
CA TYR A 124 3.34 5.80 10.97
C TYR A 124 4.10 6.78 11.85
N ALA A 125 3.96 6.69 13.18
CA ALA A 125 4.68 7.57 14.09
C ALA A 125 4.92 6.92 15.45
N TRP A 126 6.04 7.26 16.07
CA TRP A 126 6.36 6.91 17.44
C TRP A 126 7.24 7.99 18.07
N GLY A 127 6.82 8.56 19.20
CA GLY A 127 7.45 9.77 19.72
C GLY A 127 7.47 10.88 18.66
N PRO A 128 8.61 11.59 18.44
CA PRO A 128 8.74 12.61 17.40
C PRO A 128 9.04 12.06 16.01
N TYR A 129 9.28 10.75 15.87
CA TYR A 129 9.63 10.14 14.59
C TYR A 129 8.36 9.74 13.85
N PHE A 130 8.28 10.10 12.57
CA PHE A 130 7.15 9.76 11.73
C PHE A 130 7.58 9.50 10.30
N PHE A 131 6.77 8.70 9.62
CA PHE A 131 6.95 8.30 8.23
C PHE A 131 5.59 8.36 7.52
N GLY A 132 5.56 8.86 6.27
CA GLY A 132 4.31 8.90 5.51
C GLY A 132 4.44 9.49 4.11
N LYS A 133 3.50 9.13 3.23
CA LYS A 133 3.55 9.43 1.78
C LYS A 133 3.78 10.89 1.41
N ASN A 134 3.16 11.82 2.15
CA ASN A 134 3.23 13.25 1.83
C ASN A 134 4.43 13.94 2.50
N ARG A 135 5.41 13.18 3.00
CA ARG A 135 6.57 13.70 3.75
C ARG A 135 7.90 13.36 3.09
N PHE A 136 7.87 12.66 1.96
CA PHE A 136 9.03 12.48 1.13
C PHE A 136 9.31 13.75 0.31
N PRO A 137 10.58 14.18 0.22
CA PRO A 137 10.95 15.26 -0.69
C PRO A 137 10.71 14.80 -2.13
N PHE A 138 10.35 15.72 -3.04
CA PHE A 138 10.02 15.37 -4.43
C PHE A 138 11.21 14.80 -5.19
N ASP A 139 12.42 15.11 -4.76
CA ASP A 139 13.69 14.68 -5.32
C ASP A 139 14.30 13.48 -4.57
N PHE A 140 13.56 12.73 -3.75
CA PHE A 140 14.09 11.64 -2.91
C PHE A 140 14.89 10.53 -3.62
N LEU A 141 14.85 10.47 -4.96
CA LEU A 141 15.68 9.57 -5.77
C LEU A 141 17.05 10.17 -6.13
N SER A 142 17.28 11.44 -5.81
CA SER A 142 18.55 12.12 -5.93
C SER A 142 19.49 11.65 -4.83
N CYS A 143 20.80 11.60 -5.12
CA CYS A 143 21.80 11.26 -4.11
C CYS A 143 21.93 12.37 -3.04
N GLU A 144 21.41 13.56 -3.35
CA GLU A 144 21.47 14.77 -2.53
C GLU A 144 20.29 14.89 -1.55
N SER A 145 19.24 14.10 -1.72
CA SER A 145 18.09 14.10 -0.82
C SER A 145 18.47 13.59 0.56
N PRO A 146 18.03 14.25 1.65
CA PRO A 146 18.30 13.75 2.99
C PRO A 146 17.65 12.38 3.17
N LEU A 147 18.45 11.40 3.58
CA LEU A 147 17.93 10.13 4.07
C LEU A 147 16.98 10.38 5.24
N LEU A 148 15.96 9.55 5.37
CA LEU A 148 15.08 9.57 6.54
C LEU A 148 15.93 9.42 7.80
N ALA A 149 15.68 10.26 8.80
CA ALA A 149 16.40 10.17 10.06
C ALA A 149 16.06 8.85 10.76
N GLU A 150 17.09 8.07 11.06
CA GLU A 150 16.92 6.85 11.85
C GLU A 150 16.52 7.20 13.29
N PRO A 151 15.51 6.52 13.85
CA PRO A 151 15.20 6.66 15.26
C PRO A 151 16.31 6.05 16.12
N PRO A 152 16.48 6.50 17.38
CA PRO A 152 17.43 5.89 18.29
C PRO A 152 17.01 4.45 18.62
N ALA A 153 17.97 3.56 18.87
CA ALA A 153 17.71 2.15 19.16
C ALA A 153 16.80 1.92 20.38
N ASP A 154 16.75 2.85 21.32
CA ASP A 154 15.91 2.82 22.52
C ASP A 154 14.60 3.62 22.38
N LEU A 155 14.15 3.87 21.13
CA LEU A 155 12.94 4.63 20.81
C LEU A 155 11.71 4.19 21.62
N LEU A 156 11.47 2.88 21.71
CA LEU A 156 10.31 2.30 22.39
C LEU A 156 10.37 2.46 23.92
N THR A 157 11.57 2.60 24.48
CA THR A 157 11.76 2.88 25.92
C THR A 157 11.63 4.37 26.21
N ARG A 158 12.07 5.23 25.29
CA ARG A 158 12.03 6.70 25.43
C ARG A 158 10.63 7.30 25.26
N TYR A 159 9.79 6.67 24.45
CA TYR A 159 8.45 7.18 24.13
C TYR A 159 7.42 6.07 24.28
N THR A 160 6.31 6.38 24.95
CA THR A 160 5.21 5.43 25.19
C THR A 160 4.10 5.53 24.15
N SER A 161 4.11 6.55 23.28
CA SER A 161 3.07 6.77 22.29
C SER A 161 3.56 7.54 21.06
N ALA A 162 2.77 7.47 19.99
CA ALA A 162 2.92 8.32 18.82
C ALA A 162 2.64 9.80 19.14
N LYS A 163 3.48 10.72 18.64
CA LYS A 163 3.12 12.14 18.48
C LYS A 163 2.97 12.44 17.00
N TRP A 164 1.75 12.70 16.57
CA TRP A 164 1.51 13.06 15.19
C TRP A 164 1.90 14.52 14.95
N PRO A 165 2.73 14.83 13.93
CA PRO A 165 2.87 16.22 13.52
C PRO A 165 1.49 16.75 13.09
N PRO A 166 1.19 18.04 13.31
CA PRO A 166 -0.06 18.63 12.86
C PRO A 166 -0.25 18.31 11.38
N LEU A 167 -1.49 17.98 11.01
CA LEU A 167 -1.86 17.91 9.60
C LEU A 167 -1.44 19.25 9.01
N GLY A 168 -0.65 19.22 7.94
CA GLY A 168 -0.29 20.45 7.23
C GLY A 168 -1.56 21.21 6.86
N PRO A 169 -1.46 22.50 6.51
CA PRO A 169 -2.63 23.27 6.11
C PRO A 169 -3.43 22.51 5.02
N PRO A 170 -4.75 22.67 4.99
CA PRO A 170 -5.60 22.00 4.00
C PRO A 170 -5.03 22.17 2.59
N LYS A 171 -5.13 21.12 1.75
CA LYS A 171 -4.70 21.19 0.35
C LYS A 171 -5.42 22.37 -0.33
N GLY A 172 -4.68 23.43 -0.64
CA GLY A 172 -5.23 24.66 -1.23
C GLY A 172 -4.74 25.95 -0.56
N GLU A 173 -4.17 25.88 0.65
CA GLU A 173 -3.52 27.04 1.27
C GLU A 173 -1.99 26.96 1.10
N PRO A 174 -1.32 28.04 0.68
CA PRO A 174 0.14 28.04 0.58
C PRO A 174 0.73 27.80 1.97
N GLY A 175 1.43 26.68 2.11
CA GLY A 175 2.19 26.36 3.32
C GLY A 175 3.22 27.44 3.60
N ARG A 176 3.40 27.78 4.89
CA ARG A 176 4.32 28.83 5.39
C ARG A 176 5.81 28.57 5.11
N ASP A 177 6.14 27.62 4.24
CA ASP A 177 7.51 27.28 3.86
C ASP A 177 8.03 28.15 2.69
N ALA A 178 7.18 28.99 2.08
CA ALA A 178 7.60 29.97 1.08
C ALA A 178 8.43 31.16 1.63
N GLN A 179 8.77 31.18 2.93
CA GLN A 179 9.53 32.27 3.57
C GLN A 179 10.92 31.87 4.09
N ARG A 180 11.44 30.68 3.77
CA ARG A 180 12.79 30.25 4.21
C ARG A 180 13.84 30.22 3.09
N HIS A 181 13.67 31.04 2.07
CA HIS A 181 14.75 31.43 1.17
C HIS A 181 14.78 32.95 1.01
N ALA A 182 15.43 33.60 1.97
CA ALA A 182 16.09 34.89 1.86
C ALA A 182 17.39 34.81 2.65
#